data_AF-A0A7W0JA14-F1
#
_entry.id   AF-A0A7W0JA14-F1
#
_cell.length_a   1.000
_cell.length_b   1.000
_cell.length_c   1.000
_cell.angle_alpha   90.00
_cell.angle_beta   90.00
_cell.angle_gamma   90.00
#
_symmetry.space_group_name_H-M   'P 1'
#
loop_
_entity.id
_entity.type
_entity.pdbx_description
1 polymer ?
#
loop_
_entity_poly.entity_id
_entity_poly.type
_entity_poly.pdbx_seq_one_letter_code
_entity_poly.pdbx_strand_id
1 'polypeptide(L)'
;IMDALGRRWQCATIQLDYQMPQRFGLKYVGADNAEHQPIVIHRAIFGSFERFIAILIEHYAGAFPLWLAPVQAVVVPIADRHAGFAGSVRDRLAAAGLRVELDDRQEKIGYKIREAQLQKIPYMLVVGDREAAEGTVSVRSRAAGDQGACTVRAFAETARDEVRARGAAVLSAAG
;
A
#
# COMPACT_ATOMS: atom_id res chain seq x y z
N ILE A 1 -16.12 6.59 12.96
CA ILE A 1 -14.75 6.04 13.17
C ILE A 1 -14.11 6.88 14.28
N MET A 2 -13.28 6.28 15.14
CA MET A 2 -12.55 7.01 16.18
C MET A 2 -11.10 7.15 15.76
N ASP A 3 -10.52 8.30 16.07
CA ASP A 3 -9.10 8.56 15.87
C ASP A 3 -8.28 8.10 17.09
N ALA A 4 -6.95 8.23 17.04
CA ALA A 4 -6.02 7.79 18.07
C ALA A 4 -6.22 8.52 19.42
N LEU A 5 -6.94 9.65 19.43
CA LEU A 5 -7.29 10.42 20.63
C LEU A 5 -8.74 10.15 21.08
N GLY A 6 -9.44 9.20 20.47
CA GLY A 6 -10.82 8.85 20.78
C GLY A 6 -11.87 9.83 20.25
N ARG A 7 -11.50 10.79 19.39
CA ARG A 7 -12.45 11.74 18.79
C ARG A 7 -13.23 11.05 17.68
N ARG A 8 -14.52 11.39 17.57
CA ARG A 8 -15.42 10.79 16.58
C ARG A 8 -15.36 11.55 15.25
N TRP A 9 -15.14 10.81 14.17
CA TRP A 9 -15.15 11.31 12.81
C TRP A 9 -16.26 10.64 11.99
N GLN A 10 -17.04 11.49 11.29
CA GLN A 10 -17.93 11.03 10.22
C GLN A 10 -17.11 10.83 8.95
N CYS A 11 -17.12 9.60 8.44
CA CYS A 11 -16.47 9.22 7.18
C CYS A 11 -17.52 8.94 6.14
N ALA A 12 -18.18 7.78 6.22
CA ALA A 12 -19.27 7.46 5.33
C ALA A 12 -20.52 8.33 5.61
N THR A 13 -21.23 8.71 4.56
CA THR A 13 -22.55 9.32 4.65
C THR A 13 -23.44 8.83 3.51
N ILE A 14 -24.72 8.63 3.82
CA ILE A 14 -25.79 8.34 2.86
C ILE A 14 -26.92 9.31 3.20
N GLN A 15 -27.36 10.09 2.23
CA GLN A 15 -28.33 11.16 2.42
C GLN A 15 -29.42 11.03 1.36
N LEU A 16 -30.68 11.20 1.76
CA LEU A 16 -31.84 11.12 0.88
C LEU A 16 -32.34 12.53 0.57
N ASP A 17 -32.43 12.88 -0.71
CA ASP A 17 -32.73 14.23 -1.18
C ASP A 17 -33.91 14.25 -2.17
N TYR A 18 -34.99 14.87 -1.71
CA TYR A 18 -36.19 15.14 -2.51
C TYR A 18 -36.21 16.57 -3.08
N GLN A 19 -35.36 17.48 -2.57
CA GLN A 19 -35.44 18.91 -2.83
C GLN A 19 -34.62 19.33 -4.05
N MET A 20 -33.38 18.87 -4.20
CA MET A 20 -32.55 19.24 -5.36
C MET A 20 -33.18 18.81 -6.69
N PRO A 21 -33.74 17.59 -6.82
CA PRO A 21 -34.40 17.20 -8.06
C PRO A 21 -35.57 18.12 -8.46
N GLN A 22 -36.34 18.64 -7.48
CA GLN A 22 -37.39 19.64 -7.74
C GLN A 22 -36.78 20.94 -8.26
N ARG A 23 -35.77 21.47 -7.55
CA ARG A 23 -35.16 22.77 -7.86
C ARG A 23 -34.48 22.79 -9.22
N PHE A 24 -33.88 21.69 -9.64
CA PHE A 24 -33.25 21.56 -10.95
C PHE A 24 -34.23 21.10 -12.05
N GLY A 25 -35.50 20.84 -11.71
CA GLY A 25 -36.50 20.37 -12.67
C GLY A 25 -36.15 19.01 -13.30
N LEU A 26 -35.51 18.11 -12.53
CA LEU A 26 -35.14 16.78 -13.01
C LEU A 26 -36.39 15.94 -13.23
N LYS A 27 -36.46 15.25 -14.37
CA LYS A 27 -37.61 14.40 -14.73
C LYS A 27 -37.16 13.13 -15.43
N TYR A 28 -37.97 12.09 -15.34
CA TYR A 28 -37.87 10.87 -16.15
C TYR A 28 -39.27 10.37 -16.53
N VAL A 29 -39.39 9.59 -17.60
CA VAL A 29 -40.67 8.97 -18.00
C VAL A 29 -40.81 7.62 -17.30
N GLY A 30 -41.91 7.43 -16.58
CA GLY A 30 -42.22 6.21 -15.84
C GLY A 30 -42.81 5.11 -16.72
N ALA A 31 -43.02 3.92 -16.14
CA ALA A 31 -43.65 2.80 -16.83
C ALA A 31 -45.14 3.06 -17.20
N ASP A 32 -45.75 4.03 -16.55
CA ASP A 32 -47.08 4.58 -16.85
C ASP A 32 -47.06 5.62 -17.99
N ASN A 33 -45.90 5.84 -18.62
CA ASN A 33 -45.68 6.82 -19.68
C ASN A 33 -45.93 8.28 -19.26
N ALA A 34 -45.91 8.56 -17.94
CA ALA A 34 -46.04 9.90 -17.37
C ALA A 34 -44.67 10.47 -16.94
N GLU A 35 -44.57 11.79 -16.81
CA GLU A 35 -43.39 12.44 -16.25
C GLU A 35 -43.37 12.30 -14.72
N HIS A 36 -42.28 11.74 -14.19
CA HIS A 36 -42.01 11.61 -12.78
C HIS A 36 -40.73 12.33 -12.39
N GLN A 37 -40.64 12.67 -11.11
CA GLN A 37 -39.44 13.26 -10.56
C GLN A 37 -38.58 12.21 -9.86
N PRO A 38 -37.26 12.15 -10.11
CA PRO A 38 -36.40 11.22 -9.40
C PRO A 38 -36.16 11.68 -7.95
N ILE A 39 -35.81 10.71 -7.09
CA ILE A 39 -35.24 10.93 -5.77
C ILE A 39 -33.73 10.71 -5.87
N VAL A 40 -32.94 11.60 -5.26
CA VAL A 40 -31.48 11.49 -5.28
C VAL A 40 -30.97 10.94 -3.96
N ILE A 41 -30.05 9.98 -4.04
CA ILE A 41 -29.30 9.48 -2.88
C ILE A 41 -27.86 9.98 -3.02
N HIS A 42 -27.46 10.90 -2.15
CA HIS A 42 -26.07 11.32 -2.06
C HIS A 42 -25.30 10.32 -1.20
N ARG A 43 -24.13 9.90 -1.65
CA ARG A 43 -23.26 9.02 -0.87
C ARG A 43 -21.80 9.42 -0.98
N ALA A 44 -21.09 9.37 0.14
CA ALA A 44 -19.63 9.33 0.18
C ALA A 44 -19.23 8.15 1.07
N ILE A 45 -18.48 7.19 0.53
CA ILE A 45 -18.10 5.98 1.27
C ILE A 45 -16.89 6.24 2.17
N PHE A 46 -15.89 6.93 1.64
CA PHE A 46 -14.70 7.33 2.40
C PHE A 46 -14.85 8.71 3.07
N GLY A 47 -15.92 9.43 2.76
CA GLY A 47 -16.00 10.86 3.06
C GLY A 47 -15.10 11.64 2.11
N SER A 48 -14.09 12.34 2.65
CA SER A 48 -13.01 12.92 1.86
C SER A 48 -11.77 12.03 1.88
N PHE A 49 -10.94 12.12 0.84
CA PHE A 49 -9.70 11.35 0.74
C PHE A 49 -8.72 11.73 1.85
N GLU A 50 -8.60 13.02 2.17
CA GLU A 50 -7.69 13.54 3.19
C GLU A 50 -8.04 12.97 4.57
N ARG A 51 -9.34 12.98 4.93
CA ARG A 51 -9.81 12.43 6.20
C ARG A 51 -9.59 10.93 6.26
N PHE A 52 -9.86 10.23 5.17
CA PHE A 52 -9.66 8.78 5.11
C PHE A 52 -8.18 8.43 5.26
N ILE A 53 -7.28 9.12 4.56
CA ILE A 53 -5.83 8.92 4.68
C ILE A 53 -5.35 9.23 6.11
N ALA A 54 -5.80 10.32 6.72
CA ALA A 54 -5.45 10.64 8.11
C ALA A 54 -5.84 9.50 9.07
N ILE A 55 -7.05 8.96 8.91
CA ILE A 55 -7.52 7.80 9.68
C ILE A 55 -6.68 6.56 9.41
N LEU A 56 -6.29 6.30 8.16
CA LEU A 56 -5.43 5.15 7.83
C LEU A 56 -4.03 5.31 8.45
N ILE A 57 -3.45 6.51 8.43
CA ILE A 57 -2.15 6.79 9.07
C ILE A 57 -2.22 6.44 10.55
N GLU A 58 -3.26 6.89 11.24
CA GLU A 58 -3.45 6.61 12.66
C GLU A 58 -3.74 5.13 12.93
N HIS A 59 -4.63 4.53 12.16
CA HIS A 59 -5.01 3.12 12.30
C HIS A 59 -3.81 2.17 12.15
N TYR A 60 -2.92 2.46 11.18
CA TYR A 60 -1.71 1.67 10.97
C TYR A 60 -0.50 2.20 11.74
N ALA A 61 -0.59 3.31 12.47
CA ALA A 61 0.58 4.00 13.03
C ALA A 61 1.70 4.21 11.99
N GLY A 62 1.32 4.60 10.77
CA GLY A 62 2.20 4.76 9.59
C GLY A 62 2.68 3.45 8.94
N ALA A 63 2.39 2.30 9.54
CA ALA A 63 2.82 0.99 9.07
C ALA A 63 1.85 0.38 8.05
N PHE A 64 1.71 1.03 6.91
CA PHE A 64 0.74 0.63 5.88
C PHE A 64 0.94 -0.81 5.38
N PRO A 65 -0.15 -1.52 5.01
CA PRO A 65 -0.08 -2.75 4.25
C PRO A 65 0.67 -2.55 2.93
N LEU A 66 1.27 -3.61 2.38
CA LEU A 66 2.11 -3.54 1.19
C LEU A 66 1.45 -2.79 0.03
N TRP A 67 0.16 -3.00 -0.22
CA TRP A 67 -0.54 -2.35 -1.34
C TRP A 67 -0.67 -0.82 -1.18
N LEU A 68 -0.71 -0.31 0.06
CA LEU A 68 -0.79 1.13 0.38
C LEU A 68 0.56 1.79 0.65
N ALA A 69 1.59 1.01 0.98
CA ALA A 69 2.90 1.55 1.35
C ALA A 69 3.52 2.39 0.22
N PRO A 70 3.93 3.65 0.46
CA PRO A 70 4.52 4.50 -0.58
C PRO A 70 5.74 3.85 -1.25
N VAL A 71 6.63 3.29 -0.44
CA VAL A 71 7.72 2.41 -0.85
C VAL A 71 7.40 1.01 -0.33
N GLN A 72 7.34 0.03 -1.23
CA GLN A 72 6.97 -1.35 -0.92
C GLN A 72 8.18 -2.20 -0.55
N ALA A 73 9.30 -1.97 -1.23
CA ALA A 73 10.57 -2.59 -0.91
C ALA A 73 11.74 -1.62 -1.12
N VAL A 74 12.82 -1.82 -0.37
CA VAL A 74 14.10 -1.15 -0.61
C VAL A 74 15.18 -2.18 -0.82
N VAL A 75 15.99 -2.02 -1.88
CA VAL A 75 17.15 -2.88 -2.15
C VAL A 75 18.38 -2.27 -1.48
N VAL A 76 19.11 -3.09 -0.71
CA VAL A 76 20.23 -2.66 0.12
C VAL A 76 21.49 -3.47 -0.25
N PRO A 77 22.39 -2.95 -1.10
CA PRO A 77 23.69 -3.55 -1.33
C PRO A 77 24.58 -3.47 -0.09
N ILE A 78 25.30 -4.55 0.23
CA ILE A 78 26.27 -4.62 1.33
C ILE A 78 27.56 -3.81 1.03
N ALA A 79 27.89 -3.63 -0.25
CA ALA A 79 29.09 -2.93 -0.70
C ALA A 79 28.88 -2.37 -2.11
N ASP A 80 29.67 -1.39 -2.51
CA ASP A 80 29.55 -0.68 -3.81
C ASP A 80 29.63 -1.62 -5.01
N ARG A 81 30.43 -2.69 -4.93
CA ARG A 81 30.51 -3.72 -5.98
C ARG A 81 29.18 -4.43 -6.25
N HIS A 82 28.25 -4.43 -5.29
CA HIS A 82 26.93 -5.04 -5.43
C HIS A 82 25.89 -4.06 -6.01
N ALA A 83 26.22 -2.76 -6.14
CA ALA A 83 25.28 -1.74 -6.58
C ALA A 83 24.71 -2.04 -7.98
N GLY A 84 25.52 -2.58 -8.90
CA GLY A 84 25.06 -2.97 -10.23
C GLY A 84 23.96 -4.05 -10.19
N PHE A 85 24.17 -5.12 -9.42
CA PHE A 85 23.15 -6.16 -9.27
C PHE A 85 21.93 -5.64 -8.50
N ALA A 86 22.13 -4.85 -7.44
CA ALA A 86 21.05 -4.23 -6.67
C ALA A 86 20.15 -3.32 -7.54
N GLY A 87 20.74 -2.52 -8.45
CA GLY A 87 20.02 -1.75 -9.44
C GLY A 87 19.18 -2.64 -10.37
N SER A 88 19.75 -3.75 -10.84
CA SER A 88 19.02 -4.72 -11.68
C SER A 88 17.83 -5.37 -10.93
N VAL A 89 17.98 -5.64 -9.63
CA VAL A 89 16.90 -6.15 -8.78
C VAL A 89 15.77 -5.13 -8.71
N ARG A 90 16.10 -3.86 -8.40
CA ARG A 90 15.12 -2.77 -8.36
C ARG A 90 14.37 -2.68 -9.69
N ASP A 91 15.06 -2.68 -10.82
CA ASP A 91 14.43 -2.58 -12.14
C ASP A 91 13.47 -3.71 -12.45
N ARG A 92 13.88 -4.95 -12.13
CA ARG A 92 13.04 -6.13 -12.33
C ARG A 92 11.77 -6.07 -11.49
N LEU A 93 11.87 -5.60 -10.25
CA LEU A 93 10.72 -5.44 -9.36
C LEU A 93 9.82 -4.27 -9.77
N ALA A 94 10.41 -3.14 -10.19
CA ALA A 94 9.67 -2.00 -10.74
C ALA A 94 8.91 -2.39 -12.02
N ALA A 95 9.55 -3.13 -12.94
CA ALA A 95 8.91 -3.68 -14.13
C ALA A 95 7.79 -4.68 -13.79
N ALA A 96 7.84 -5.33 -12.63
CA ALA A 96 6.79 -6.19 -12.11
C ALA A 96 5.62 -5.42 -11.44
N GLY A 97 5.68 -4.08 -11.41
CA GLY A 97 4.65 -3.20 -10.88
C GLY A 97 4.78 -2.87 -9.39
N LEU A 98 5.94 -3.15 -8.78
CA LEU A 98 6.21 -2.82 -7.38
C LEU A 98 6.88 -1.44 -7.24
N ARG A 99 6.57 -0.72 -6.18
CA ARG A 99 7.23 0.54 -5.82
C ARG A 99 8.50 0.26 -5.02
N VAL A 100 9.63 0.20 -5.69
CA VAL A 100 10.91 -0.22 -5.10
C VAL A 100 11.97 0.86 -5.24
N GLU A 101 12.70 1.10 -4.16
CA GLU A 101 13.84 2.02 -4.13
C GLU A 101 15.16 1.27 -3.96
N LEU A 102 16.27 1.94 -4.26
CA LEU A 102 17.64 1.45 -4.05
C LEU A 102 18.31 2.37 -3.03
N ASP A 103 18.90 1.79 -1.98
CA ASP A 103 19.73 2.51 -1.00
C ASP A 103 21.21 2.16 -1.22
N ASP A 104 21.84 2.85 -2.16
CA ASP A 104 23.25 2.69 -2.55
C ASP A 104 24.22 3.59 -1.77
N ARG A 105 23.74 4.30 -0.74
CA ARG A 105 24.59 5.18 0.09
C ARG A 105 25.75 4.41 0.73
N GLN A 106 26.90 5.05 0.94
CA GLN A 106 28.05 4.44 1.62
C GLN A 106 27.88 4.46 3.15
N GLU A 107 26.86 3.76 3.64
CA GLU A 107 26.50 3.67 5.06
C GLU A 107 26.52 2.22 5.56
N LYS A 108 26.68 2.04 6.88
CA LYS A 108 26.61 0.71 7.48
C LYS A 108 25.24 0.08 7.21
N ILE A 109 25.22 -1.19 6.79
CA ILE A 109 23.95 -1.90 6.48
C ILE A 109 22.94 -1.85 7.64
N GLY A 110 23.40 -1.96 8.89
CA GLY A 110 22.53 -1.84 10.06
C GLY A 110 21.84 -0.49 10.18
N TYR A 111 22.52 0.60 9.75
CA TYR A 111 21.93 1.93 9.69
C TYR A 111 20.85 2.01 8.61
N LYS A 112 21.15 1.54 7.39
CA LYS A 112 20.18 1.48 6.27
C LYS A 112 18.93 0.68 6.63
N ILE A 113 19.11 -0.50 7.23
CA ILE A 113 17.99 -1.35 7.69
C ILE A 113 17.17 -0.62 8.75
N ARG A 114 17.82 0.02 9.74
CA ARG A 114 17.12 0.77 10.79
C ARG A 114 16.33 1.95 10.21
N GLU A 115 16.89 2.68 9.26
CA GLU A 115 16.20 3.80 8.61
C GLU A 115 14.99 3.32 7.81
N ALA A 116 15.12 2.25 7.02
CA ALA A 116 14.01 1.63 6.30
C ALA A 116 12.89 1.15 7.25
N GLN A 117 13.25 0.60 8.42
CA GLN A 117 12.29 0.21 9.45
C GLN A 117 11.57 1.42 10.09
N LEU A 118 12.27 2.54 10.31
CA LEU A 118 11.68 3.78 10.80
C LEU A 118 10.71 4.38 9.78
N GLN A 119 11.06 4.33 8.49
CA GLN A 119 10.19 4.72 7.37
C GLN A 119 9.06 3.73 7.11
N LYS A 120 8.98 2.64 7.89
CA LYS A 120 7.95 1.59 7.80
C LYS A 120 7.88 0.89 6.44
N ILE A 121 8.98 0.82 5.70
CA ILE A 121 9.05 0.09 4.42
C ILE A 121 8.76 -1.40 4.68
N PRO A 122 7.79 -2.04 4.00
CA PRO A 122 7.42 -3.42 4.26
C PRO A 122 8.56 -4.44 4.09
N TYR A 123 9.38 -4.29 3.05
CA TYR A 123 10.48 -5.21 2.74
C TYR A 123 11.82 -4.50 2.54
N MET A 124 12.88 -5.10 3.09
CA MET A 124 14.27 -4.75 2.81
C MET A 124 14.92 -5.95 2.12
N LEU A 125 15.50 -5.73 0.95
CA LEU A 125 16.10 -6.76 0.11
C LEU A 125 17.62 -6.59 0.12
N VAL A 126 18.30 -7.40 0.90
CA VAL A 126 19.75 -7.31 1.08
C VAL A 126 20.46 -8.08 -0.04
N VAL A 127 21.49 -7.46 -0.59
CA VAL A 127 22.34 -8.03 -1.65
C VAL A 127 23.80 -8.03 -1.21
N GLY A 128 24.38 -9.22 -1.06
CA GLY A 128 25.81 -9.45 -0.90
C GLY A 128 26.44 -10.16 -2.11
N ASP A 129 27.67 -10.65 -1.90
CA ASP A 129 28.41 -11.40 -2.91
C ASP A 129 27.66 -12.69 -3.32
N ARG A 130 27.11 -13.41 -2.33
CA ARG A 130 26.35 -14.65 -2.55
C ARG A 130 25.08 -14.36 -3.36
N GLU A 131 24.31 -13.37 -2.94
CA GLU A 131 23.06 -13.01 -3.61
C GLU A 131 23.29 -12.55 -5.06
N ALA A 132 24.36 -11.76 -5.29
CA ALA A 132 24.74 -11.34 -6.64
C ALA A 132 25.20 -12.52 -7.53
N ALA A 133 25.93 -13.48 -6.97
CA ALA A 133 26.38 -14.67 -7.70
C ALA A 133 25.23 -15.64 -8.03
N GLU A 134 24.27 -15.80 -7.11
CA GLU A 134 23.15 -16.75 -7.24
C GLU A 134 21.91 -16.14 -7.90
N GLY A 135 21.88 -14.82 -8.13
CA GLY A 135 20.71 -14.13 -8.67
C GLY A 135 19.55 -14.07 -7.67
N THR A 136 19.86 -14.05 -6.37
CA THR A 136 18.90 -14.08 -5.25
C THR A 136 18.90 -12.75 -4.48
N VAL A 137 17.99 -12.63 -3.51
CA VAL A 137 17.94 -11.54 -2.53
C VAL A 137 17.66 -12.12 -1.15
N SER A 138 18.30 -11.58 -0.11
CA SER A 138 17.91 -11.88 1.27
C SER A 138 16.76 -10.95 1.67
N VAL A 139 15.60 -11.55 1.95
CA VAL A 139 14.37 -10.82 2.23
C VAL A 139 14.25 -10.61 3.74
N ARG A 140 14.10 -9.35 4.14
CA ARG A 140 13.74 -8.98 5.50
C ARG A 140 12.41 -8.25 5.48
N SER A 141 11.42 -8.80 6.17
CA SER A 141 10.14 -8.15 6.43
C SER A 141 10.24 -7.22 7.64
N ARG A 142 9.57 -6.07 7.58
CA ARG A 142 9.38 -5.19 8.74
C ARG A 142 8.64 -5.89 9.88
N ALA A 143 7.68 -6.75 9.56
CA ALA A 143 6.83 -7.41 10.55
C ALA A 143 7.41 -8.75 11.04
N ALA A 144 7.90 -9.59 10.11
CA ALA A 144 8.35 -10.94 10.42
C ALA A 144 9.88 -11.07 10.62
N GLY A 145 10.65 -10.01 10.38
CA GLY A 145 12.11 -10.07 10.45
C GLY A 145 12.72 -10.77 9.24
N ASP A 146 13.78 -11.55 9.46
CA ASP A 146 14.50 -12.25 8.39
C ASP A 146 13.67 -13.42 7.82
N GLN A 147 13.50 -13.45 6.51
CA GLN A 147 12.76 -14.48 5.77
C GLN A 147 13.69 -15.34 4.89
N GLY A 148 15.01 -15.13 4.97
CA GLY A 148 15.99 -15.87 4.20
C GLY A 148 16.12 -15.41 2.74
N ALA A 149 16.87 -16.18 1.95
CA ALA A 149 17.13 -15.87 0.56
C ALA A 149 16.11 -16.51 -0.37
N CYS A 150 15.68 -15.76 -1.39
CA CYS A 150 14.87 -16.29 -2.49
C CYS A 150 15.28 -15.65 -3.82
N THR A 151 14.81 -16.21 -4.93
CA THR A 151 15.06 -15.60 -6.23
C THR A 151 14.26 -14.29 -6.35
N VAL A 152 14.81 -13.32 -7.10
CA VAL A 152 14.11 -12.05 -7.38
C VAL A 152 12.73 -12.29 -7.99
N ARG A 153 12.60 -13.33 -8.83
CA ARG A 153 11.33 -13.72 -9.44
C ARG A 153 10.32 -14.22 -8.41
N ALA A 154 10.73 -15.13 -7.53
CA ALA A 154 9.85 -15.67 -6.50
C ALA A 154 9.35 -14.55 -5.57
N PHE A 155 10.24 -13.65 -5.14
CA PHE A 155 9.84 -12.47 -4.36
C PHE A 155 8.82 -11.61 -5.11
N ALA A 156 9.06 -11.33 -6.40
CA ALA A 156 8.15 -10.51 -7.20
C ALA A 156 6.76 -11.13 -7.31
N GLU A 157 6.66 -12.45 -7.50
CA GLU A 157 5.40 -13.18 -7.55
C GLU A 157 4.64 -13.08 -6.22
N THR A 158 5.30 -13.42 -5.10
CA THR A 158 4.69 -13.34 -3.76
C THR A 158 4.24 -11.93 -3.40
N ALA A 159 5.10 -10.91 -3.62
CA ALA A 159 4.76 -9.53 -3.31
C ALA A 159 3.59 -9.02 -4.16
N ARG A 160 3.50 -9.41 -5.44
CA ARG A 160 2.37 -9.04 -6.31
C ARG A 160 1.07 -9.69 -5.85
N ASP A 161 1.11 -10.93 -5.41
CA ASP A 161 -0.07 -11.61 -4.90
C ASP A 161 -0.56 -10.97 -3.60
N GLU A 162 0.34 -10.57 -2.71
CA GLU A 162 -0.02 -9.78 -1.52
C GLU A 162 -0.63 -8.42 -1.88
N VAL A 163 -0.05 -7.69 -2.85
CA VAL A 163 -0.61 -6.43 -3.34
C VAL A 163 -2.02 -6.64 -3.90
N ARG A 164 -2.23 -7.70 -4.69
CA ARG A 164 -3.53 -8.04 -5.28
C ARG A 164 -4.56 -8.43 -4.22
N ALA A 165 -4.15 -9.16 -3.19
CA ALA A 165 -5.00 -9.53 -2.07
C ALA A 165 -5.39 -8.34 -1.19
N ARG A 166 -4.75 -7.17 -1.34
CA ARG A 166 -5.03 -5.93 -0.59
C ARG A 166 -5.11 -6.13 0.93
N GLY A 167 -4.31 -7.05 1.47
CA GLY A 167 -4.28 -7.36 2.91
C GLY A 167 -5.29 -8.39 3.41
N ALA A 168 -6.07 -9.04 2.53
CA ALA A 168 -6.99 -10.12 2.93
C ALA A 168 -6.28 -11.31 3.59
N ALA A 169 -4.99 -11.55 3.30
CA ALA A 169 -4.21 -12.62 3.91
C ALA A 169 -3.73 -12.32 5.34
N VAL A 170 -3.67 -11.05 5.75
CA VAL A 170 -3.18 -10.65 7.09
C VAL A 170 -4.26 -10.81 8.16
N LEU A 171 -5.54 -10.77 7.78
CA LEU A 171 -6.67 -10.89 8.70
C LEU A 171 -6.97 -12.33 9.16
N SER A 172 -6.38 -13.35 8.53
CA SER A 172 -6.57 -14.76 8.95
C SER A 172 -5.60 -15.23 10.04
N ALA A 173 -4.61 -14.42 10.42
CA ALA A 173 -3.60 -14.79 11.42
C ALA A 173 -3.84 -14.15 12.80
N ALA A 174 -4.96 -13.43 12.98
CA ALA A 174 -5.31 -12.73 14.22
C ALA A 174 -6.70 -13.13 14.77
N GLY A 175 -7.09 -14.39 14.55
CA GLY A 175 -8.28 -15.02 15.13
C GLY A 175 -7.92 -16.02 16.22
#